data_AF-F4A1Y9-F1
#
_entry.id   AF-F4A1Y9-F1
#
_cell.length_a   1.000
_cell.length_b   1.000
_cell.length_c   1.000
_cell.angle_alpha   90.00
_cell.angle_beta   90.00
_cell.angle_gamma   90.00
#
_symmetry.space_group_name_H-M   'P 1'
#
loop_
_entity.id
_entity.type
_entity.pdbx_description
1 polymer ?
#
loop_
_entity_poly.entity_id
_entity_poly.type
_entity_poly.pdbx_seq_one_letter_code
_entity_poly.pdbx_strand_id
1 'polypeptide(L)'
;MHSSSKITMYIKLLTICLIIVLSLSSCDLFGQNVSRDDAESAPIKSTRSSPIPISPDLEQYDVDITLYFLSEDGTSLVPERRTIKKGPERLEELVVSELIKGPMQRGHVAIIPPATKLLSVTSSDNIAFVDVSKDFLSIDQKEPNKLVLMIYSVVNTITELDGIDKVQFLVEGQKAPIFPEINGQNPKGNVQSGPIARANSLIQSPVTAVNSFLKALSANDLDKAYIYMSDDMNDKNKRSLQEFKDAAKQINFKLTDYAVYDYSLDLNGNEALVSVDFEIKLGDGSTIKRDKALLKTVRLNGIWKLEWALPFEDLQLEMLNAIRK
;
A
#
# COMPACT_ATOMS: atom_id res chain seq x y z
N MET A 1 -1.35 -17.76 -44.70
CA MET A 1 -1.93 -16.43 -44.99
C MET A 1 -2.31 -15.65 -43.73
N HIS A 2 -1.44 -15.54 -42.72
CA HIS A 2 -1.74 -14.85 -41.45
C HIS A 2 -0.73 -13.73 -41.08
N SER A 3 0.26 -13.47 -41.93
CA SER A 3 1.27 -12.41 -41.70
C SER A 3 0.87 -11.05 -42.31
N SER A 4 0.03 -11.06 -43.37
CA SER A 4 -0.36 -9.82 -44.08
C SER A 4 -1.23 -8.88 -43.25
N SER A 5 -2.08 -9.40 -42.34
CA SER A 5 -3.01 -8.57 -41.54
C SER A 5 -2.29 -7.73 -40.49
N LYS A 6 -1.26 -8.29 -39.84
CA LYS A 6 -0.48 -7.58 -38.80
C LYS A 6 0.36 -6.45 -39.40
N ILE A 7 0.92 -6.66 -40.59
CA ILE A 7 1.71 -5.64 -41.30
C ILE A 7 0.82 -4.47 -41.75
N THR A 8 -0.38 -4.75 -42.27
CA THR A 8 -1.32 -3.68 -42.63
C THR A 8 -1.83 -2.90 -41.41
N MET A 9 -1.95 -3.53 -40.25
CA MET A 9 -2.31 -2.87 -38.99
C MET A 9 -1.21 -1.92 -38.50
N TYR A 10 0.06 -2.36 -38.51
CA TYR A 10 1.19 -1.53 -38.12
C TYR A 10 1.40 -0.34 -39.06
N ILE A 11 1.22 -0.53 -40.38
CA ILE A 11 1.33 0.57 -41.35
C ILE A 11 0.23 1.61 -41.13
N LYS A 12 -1.00 1.19 -40.80
CA LYS A 12 -2.10 2.11 -40.46
C LYS A 12 -1.87 2.85 -39.14
N LEU A 13 -1.27 2.20 -38.14
CA LEU A 13 -0.95 2.85 -36.86
C LEU A 13 0.19 3.87 -37.01
N LEU A 14 1.19 3.56 -37.85
CA LEU A 14 2.33 4.44 -38.11
C LEU A 14 1.92 5.69 -38.91
N THR A 15 1.00 5.56 -39.87
CA THR A 15 0.49 6.73 -40.62
C THR A 15 -0.40 7.64 -39.78
N ILE A 16 -1.16 7.10 -38.81
CA ILE A 16 -1.95 7.92 -37.87
C ILE A 16 -1.04 8.69 -36.91
N CYS A 17 0.04 8.08 -36.42
CA CYS A 17 1.03 8.76 -35.57
C CYS A 17 1.75 9.90 -36.30
N LEU A 18 2.07 9.73 -37.58
CA LEU A 18 2.75 10.75 -38.39
C LEU A 18 1.89 12.00 -38.63
N ILE A 19 0.57 11.85 -38.73
CA ILE A 19 -0.37 12.98 -38.94
C ILE A 19 -0.54 13.81 -37.66
N ILE A 20 -0.46 13.19 -36.47
CA ILE A 20 -0.60 13.88 -35.17
C ILE A 20 0.66 14.71 -34.84
N VAL A 21 1.84 14.29 -35.30
CA VAL A 21 3.09 15.03 -35.10
C VAL A 21 3.17 16.27 -36.00
N LEU A 22 2.48 16.27 -37.16
CA LEU A 22 2.48 17.39 -38.10
C LEU A 22 1.51 18.52 -37.74
N SER A 23 0.64 18.34 -36.73
CA SER A 23 -0.31 19.38 -36.29
C SER A 23 0.19 20.27 -35.14
N LEU A 24 1.48 20.21 -34.77
CA LEU A 24 2.06 21.03 -33.68
C LEU A 24 3.09 22.06 -34.16
N SER A 25 2.99 22.55 -35.40
CA SER A 25 3.91 23.59 -35.90
C SER A 25 3.21 24.61 -36.78
N SER A 26 2.66 25.66 -36.16
CA SER A 26 2.30 26.98 -36.72
C SER A 26 1.66 27.78 -35.56
N CYS A 27 2.12 28.94 -35.09
CA CYS A 27 2.85 30.02 -35.74
C CYS A 27 3.85 30.68 -34.78
N ASP A 28 4.99 31.08 -35.34
CA ASP A 28 5.87 32.13 -34.82
C ASP A 28 5.51 33.51 -35.42
N LEU A 29 5.77 34.55 -34.61
CA LEU A 29 6.20 35.92 -34.92
C LEU A 29 5.89 36.55 -36.31
N PHE A 30 5.25 37.73 -36.29
CA PHE A 30 5.45 38.80 -37.28
C PHE A 30 5.76 40.12 -36.57
N GLY A 31 6.83 40.80 -37.00
CA GLY A 31 7.41 41.95 -36.30
C GLY A 31 7.33 43.30 -37.03
N GLN A 32 7.93 44.28 -36.34
CA GLN A 32 8.42 45.63 -36.71
C GLN A 32 7.47 46.86 -36.66
N ASN A 33 7.71 47.67 -35.61
CA ASN A 33 7.94 49.12 -35.50
C ASN A 33 7.57 50.07 -36.66
N VAL A 34 6.98 51.24 -36.33
CA VAL A 34 7.63 52.58 -36.34
C VAL A 34 6.62 53.75 -36.08
N SER A 35 7.06 54.70 -35.24
CA SER A 35 6.73 56.14 -35.10
C SER A 35 5.47 56.70 -34.39
N ARG A 36 5.78 57.77 -33.64
CA ARG A 36 4.98 58.71 -32.84
C ARG A 36 4.12 59.65 -33.70
N ASP A 37 3.01 60.15 -33.14
CA ASP A 37 2.68 61.58 -33.02
C ASP A 37 1.49 61.78 -32.04
N ASP A 38 1.32 63.02 -31.59
CA ASP A 38 0.84 63.45 -30.27
C ASP A 38 -0.69 63.46 -29.98
N ALA A 39 -0.97 63.41 -28.66
CA ALA A 39 -2.02 64.08 -27.88
C ALA A 39 -3.51 64.00 -28.31
N GLU A 40 -4.35 63.39 -27.46
CA GLU A 40 -5.40 64.09 -26.69
C GLU A 40 -5.99 63.17 -25.57
N SER A 41 -6.42 63.78 -24.48
CA SER A 41 -6.58 63.24 -23.13
C SER A 41 -7.87 62.47 -22.81
N ALA A 42 -7.76 61.37 -22.05
CA ALA A 42 -8.74 60.92 -21.06
C ALA A 42 -8.03 60.10 -19.94
N PRO A 43 -8.35 60.28 -18.64
CA PRO A 43 -7.56 59.70 -17.55
C PRO A 43 -7.87 58.21 -17.36
N ILE A 44 -6.88 57.35 -17.61
CA ILE A 44 -6.93 55.93 -17.23
C ILE A 44 -6.62 55.83 -15.73
N LYS A 45 -7.58 55.27 -15.01
CA LYS A 45 -7.55 54.97 -13.58
C LYS A 45 -6.34 54.08 -13.27
N SER A 46 -5.33 54.66 -12.61
CA SER A 46 -4.21 53.93 -12.02
C SER A 46 -4.76 53.04 -10.91
N THR A 47 -4.97 51.75 -11.20
CA THR A 47 -5.14 50.74 -10.16
C THR A 47 -3.77 50.50 -9.57
N ARG A 48 -3.48 51.23 -8.48
CA ARG A 48 -2.38 50.91 -7.57
C ARG A 48 -2.42 49.40 -7.29
N SER A 49 -1.27 48.75 -7.43
CA SER A 49 -1.01 47.45 -6.81
C SER A 49 -1.24 47.61 -5.32
N SER A 50 -2.42 47.23 -4.85
CA SER A 50 -2.64 46.97 -3.43
C SER A 50 -1.66 45.87 -3.04
N PRO A 51 -0.85 46.03 -1.98
CA PRO A 51 -0.07 44.93 -1.45
C PRO A 51 -1.05 43.81 -1.11
N ILE A 52 -0.73 42.58 -1.49
CA ILE A 52 -1.43 41.39 -0.97
C ILE A 52 -1.35 41.51 0.56
N PRO A 53 -2.47 41.61 1.29
CA PRO A 53 -2.42 41.62 2.74
C PRO A 53 -1.96 40.22 3.18
N ILE A 54 -0.74 40.13 3.67
CA ILE A 54 -0.26 38.93 4.38
C ILE A 54 -1.01 38.93 5.71
N SER A 55 -2.15 38.25 5.75
CA SER A 55 -2.83 37.94 7.01
C SER A 55 -2.05 36.82 7.70
N PRO A 56 -1.62 36.98 8.96
CA PRO A 56 -0.89 35.95 9.70
C PRO A 56 -1.82 34.91 10.31
N ASP A 57 -2.94 34.60 9.65
CA ASP A 57 -3.78 33.50 10.11
C ASP A 57 -3.10 32.21 9.64
N LEU A 58 -2.75 31.36 10.59
CA LEU A 58 -2.08 30.08 10.34
C LEU A 58 -3.08 29.18 9.63
N GLU A 59 -3.17 29.32 8.30
CA GLU A 59 -4.11 28.56 7.49
C GLU A 59 -3.82 27.07 7.64
N GLN A 60 -4.67 26.39 8.40
CA GLN A 60 -4.69 24.94 8.41
C GLN A 60 -5.22 24.48 7.07
N TYR A 61 -4.48 23.62 6.38
CA TYR A 61 -4.90 23.01 5.13
C TYR A 61 -4.98 21.50 5.26
N ASP A 62 -5.80 20.88 4.42
CA ASP A 62 -5.90 19.42 4.35
C ASP A 62 -4.66 18.85 3.65
N VAL A 63 -4.08 17.82 4.25
CA VAL A 63 -3.01 17.02 3.66
C VAL A 63 -3.37 15.54 3.75
N ASP A 64 -3.14 14.82 2.67
CA ASP A 64 -3.28 13.36 2.63
C ASP A 64 -1.96 12.71 3.06
N ILE A 65 -2.06 11.80 4.01
CA ILE A 65 -0.93 11.04 4.56
C ILE A 65 -1.20 9.55 4.49
N THR A 66 -0.14 8.75 4.41
CA THR A 66 -0.21 7.28 4.49
C THR A 66 0.56 6.80 5.71
N LEU A 67 -0.12 6.06 6.58
CA LEU A 67 0.41 5.51 7.82
C LEU A 67 0.48 3.98 7.71
N TYR A 68 1.55 3.36 8.16
CA TYR A 68 1.70 1.90 8.11
C TYR A 68 1.46 1.28 9.48
N PHE A 69 0.42 0.47 9.61
CA PHE A 69 0.08 -0.26 10.83
C PHE A 69 0.30 -1.76 10.67
N LEU A 70 0.30 -2.49 11.79
CA LEU A 70 0.39 -3.94 11.78
C LEU A 70 -0.93 -4.53 11.24
N SER A 71 -0.85 -5.57 10.41
CA SER A 71 -2.02 -6.33 9.99
C SER A 71 -2.67 -7.07 11.17
N GLU A 72 -3.97 -7.33 11.10
CA GLU A 72 -4.73 -8.02 12.15
C GLU A 72 -4.11 -9.36 12.62
N ASP A 73 -3.47 -10.09 11.71
CA ASP A 73 -2.81 -11.35 11.99
C ASP A 73 -1.36 -11.20 12.50
N GLY A 74 -0.84 -9.97 12.55
CA GLY A 74 0.47 -9.64 13.10
C GLY A 74 1.66 -9.97 12.22
N THR A 75 1.47 -10.23 10.91
CA THR A 75 2.53 -10.74 10.03
C THR A 75 3.08 -9.73 9.03
N SER A 76 2.38 -8.63 8.79
CA SER A 76 2.73 -7.64 7.75
C SER A 76 2.33 -6.23 8.15
N LEU A 77 2.74 -5.25 7.35
CA LEU A 77 2.28 -3.87 7.45
C LEU A 77 1.20 -3.58 6.41
N VAL A 78 0.20 -2.81 6.81
CA VAL A 78 -0.93 -2.39 5.97
C VAL A 78 -1.06 -0.87 6.00
N PRO A 79 -1.27 -0.22 4.83
CA PRO A 79 -1.35 1.24 4.74
C PRO A 79 -2.76 1.75 5.06
N GLU A 80 -2.84 2.74 5.94
CA GLU A 80 -4.04 3.52 6.23
C GLU A 80 -3.84 4.94 5.67
N ARG A 81 -4.70 5.38 4.75
CA ARG A 81 -4.70 6.76 4.25
C ARG A 81 -5.63 7.64 5.07
N ARG A 82 -5.16 8.84 5.42
CA ARG A 82 -5.95 9.86 6.14
C ARG A 82 -5.79 11.21 5.48
N THR A 83 -6.87 11.98 5.48
CA THR A 83 -6.82 13.43 5.27
C THR A 83 -6.81 14.09 6.64
N ILE A 84 -5.78 14.87 6.95
CA ILE A 84 -5.63 15.56 8.23
C ILE A 84 -5.44 17.06 8.02
N LYS A 85 -5.85 17.87 9.01
CA LYS A 85 -5.56 19.30 9.04
C LYS A 85 -4.12 19.50 9.49
N LYS A 86 -3.28 20.07 8.62
CA LYS A 86 -1.92 20.44 8.96
C LYS A 86 -1.86 21.91 9.35
N GLY A 87 -1.28 22.19 10.51
CA GLY A 87 -0.97 23.54 10.98
C GLY A 87 0.48 23.97 10.67
N PRO A 88 1.08 24.82 11.53
CA PRO A 88 2.44 25.32 11.36
C PRO A 88 3.53 24.27 11.58
N GLU A 89 3.19 23.13 12.19
CA GLU A 89 4.13 22.04 12.44
C GLU A 89 4.72 21.45 11.16
N ARG A 90 5.88 20.80 11.29
CA ARG A 90 6.52 20.07 10.20
C ARG A 90 5.69 18.83 9.85
N LEU A 91 5.61 18.51 8.56
CA LEU A 91 4.82 17.36 8.11
C LEU A 91 5.40 16.05 8.66
N GLU A 92 6.73 15.95 8.78
CA GLU A 92 7.42 14.80 9.37
C GLU A 92 7.02 14.56 10.83
N GLU A 93 6.92 15.62 11.64
CA GLU A 93 6.47 15.53 13.03
C GLU A 93 5.00 15.12 13.12
N LEU A 94 4.17 15.69 12.22
CA LEU A 94 2.75 15.41 12.15
C LEU A 94 2.46 13.95 11.80
N VAL A 95 3.10 13.38 10.78
CA VAL A 95 2.86 11.98 10.38
C VAL A 95 3.27 10.97 11.45
N VAL A 96 4.38 11.21 12.15
CA VAL A 96 4.82 10.33 13.24
C VAL A 96 3.88 10.45 14.44
N SER A 97 3.41 11.66 14.74
CA SER A 97 2.41 11.88 15.79
C SER A 97 1.09 11.16 15.48
N GLU A 98 0.62 11.22 14.23
CA GLU A 98 -0.58 10.50 13.77
C GLU A 98 -0.41 8.98 13.82
N LEU A 99 0.79 8.47 13.51
CA LEU A 99 1.11 7.06 13.64
C LEU A 99 1.04 6.58 15.11
N ILE A 100 1.60 7.37 16.04
CA ILE A 100 1.59 7.06 17.48
C ILE A 100 0.17 7.08 18.05
N LYS A 101 -0.74 7.92 17.53
CA LYS A 101 -2.17 7.92 17.92
C LYS A 101 -2.86 6.58 17.64
N GLY A 102 -2.31 5.75 16.74
CA GLY A 102 -2.84 4.45 16.39
C GLY A 102 -3.83 4.50 15.22
N PRO A 103 -4.27 3.33 14.71
CA PRO A 103 -5.12 3.20 13.53
C PRO A 103 -6.57 3.62 13.78
N MET A 104 -7.27 3.99 12.72
CA MET A 104 -8.70 4.30 12.74
C MET A 104 -9.53 3.30 11.94
N GLN A 105 -8.89 2.47 11.13
CA GLN A 105 -9.57 1.50 10.27
C GLN A 105 -9.54 0.09 10.86
N ARG A 106 -10.61 -0.68 10.62
CA ARG A 106 -10.65 -2.11 10.98
C ARG A 106 -9.53 -2.86 10.23
N GLY A 107 -8.97 -3.89 10.86
CA GLY A 107 -7.90 -4.71 10.29
C GLY A 107 -6.49 -4.14 10.45
N HIS A 108 -6.38 -2.94 11.03
CA HIS A 108 -5.13 -2.28 11.36
C HIS A 108 -4.91 -2.31 12.88
N VAL A 109 -3.68 -2.64 13.30
CA VAL A 109 -3.31 -2.81 14.71
C VAL A 109 -2.15 -1.88 15.06
N ALA A 110 -2.27 -1.18 16.19
CA ALA A 110 -1.17 -0.37 16.73
C ALA A 110 -0.05 -1.28 17.22
N ILE A 111 1.20 -0.96 16.84
CA ILE A 111 2.39 -1.72 17.25
C ILE A 111 3.38 -0.89 18.08
N ILE A 112 3.28 0.44 18.01
CA ILE A 112 4.09 1.35 18.82
C ILE A 112 3.55 1.34 20.26
N PRO A 113 4.41 1.20 21.30
CA PRO A 113 3.97 1.26 22.69
C PRO A 113 3.24 2.58 22.99
N PRO A 114 2.07 2.54 23.63
CA PRO A 114 1.23 3.74 23.82
C PRO A 114 1.87 4.80 24.75
N ALA A 115 2.87 4.42 25.53
CA ALA A 115 3.65 5.34 26.36
C ALA A 115 4.74 6.10 25.58
N THR A 116 5.01 5.72 24.32
CA THR A 116 6.00 6.37 23.46
C THR A 116 5.64 7.84 23.24
N LYS A 117 6.60 8.72 23.45
CA LYS A 117 6.50 10.14 23.10
C LYS A 117 7.41 10.45 21.93
N LEU A 118 6.90 11.22 20.96
CA LEU A 118 7.72 11.88 19.97
C LEU A 118 8.37 13.11 20.62
N LEU A 119 9.70 13.19 20.59
CA LEU A 119 10.46 14.31 21.15
C LEU A 119 10.78 15.34 20.06
N SER A 120 11.22 14.89 18.89
CA SER A 120 11.43 15.75 17.71
C SER A 120 11.54 14.94 16.42
N VAL A 121 11.30 15.60 15.28
CA VAL A 121 11.71 15.09 13.97
C VAL A 121 12.45 16.19 13.22
N THR A 122 13.65 15.88 12.74
CA THR A 122 14.43 16.77 11.88
C THR A 122 14.82 16.03 10.60
N SER A 123 15.03 16.75 9.51
CA SER A 123 15.37 16.16 8.22
C SER A 123 16.60 16.85 7.62
N SER A 124 17.53 16.05 7.08
CA SER A 124 18.71 16.52 6.34
C SER A 124 19.21 15.40 5.43
N ASP A 125 19.69 15.75 4.24
CA ASP A 125 20.29 14.81 3.27
C ASP A 125 19.41 13.57 3.01
N ASN A 126 18.11 13.79 2.80
CA ASN A 126 17.10 12.75 2.60
C ASN A 126 16.95 11.76 3.78
N ILE A 127 17.45 12.11 4.96
CA ILE A 127 17.34 11.31 6.19
C ILE A 127 16.48 12.08 7.20
N ALA A 128 15.44 11.43 7.70
CA ALA A 128 14.71 11.91 8.87
C ALA A 128 15.33 11.36 10.16
N PHE A 129 15.66 12.23 11.10
CA PHE A 129 16.10 11.91 12.44
C PHE A 129 14.89 11.98 13.37
N VAL A 130 14.46 10.82 13.86
CA VAL A 130 13.25 10.67 14.67
C VAL A 130 13.67 10.39 16.10
N ASP A 131 13.46 11.35 16.98
CA ASP A 131 13.79 11.24 18.40
C ASP A 131 12.55 10.90 19.22
N VAL A 132 12.61 9.79 19.95
CA VAL A 132 11.49 9.25 20.73
C VAL A 132 11.91 9.01 22.17
N SER A 133 10.92 8.90 23.07
CA SER A 133 11.20 8.48 24.45
C SER A 133 11.68 7.03 24.52
N LYS A 134 12.36 6.68 25.61
CA LYS A 134 12.80 5.31 25.91
C LYS A 134 11.67 4.27 25.89
N ASP A 135 10.42 4.69 26.08
CA ASP A 135 9.25 3.81 26.05
C ASP A 135 9.07 3.13 24.69
N PHE A 136 9.62 3.69 23.60
CA PHE A 136 9.65 3.05 22.29
C PHE A 136 10.34 1.67 22.33
N LEU A 137 11.35 1.50 23.19
CA LEU A 137 12.11 0.25 23.34
C LEU A 137 11.43 -0.77 24.27
N SER A 138 10.26 -0.46 24.82
CA SER A 138 9.53 -1.32 25.76
C SER A 138 8.76 -2.48 25.11
N ILE A 139 8.75 -2.56 23.77
CA ILE A 139 8.17 -3.68 23.04
C ILE A 139 8.85 -5.00 23.44
N ASP A 140 8.11 -6.10 23.47
CA ASP A 140 8.65 -7.40 23.86
C ASP A 140 9.73 -7.86 22.88
N GLN A 141 10.99 -7.71 23.30
CA GLN A 141 12.16 -8.11 22.52
C GLN A 141 12.27 -9.64 22.34
N LYS A 142 11.44 -10.43 23.03
CA LYS A 142 11.33 -11.88 22.80
C LYS A 142 10.60 -12.21 21.50
N GLU A 143 9.88 -11.27 20.91
CA GLU A 143 9.24 -11.39 19.60
C GLU A 143 9.96 -10.50 18.57
N PRO A 144 11.13 -10.93 18.04
CA PRO A 144 11.96 -10.09 17.18
C PRO A 144 11.22 -9.59 15.92
N ASN A 145 10.28 -10.38 15.41
CA ASN A 145 9.45 -9.99 14.26
C ASN A 145 8.58 -8.75 14.56
N LYS A 146 8.05 -8.61 15.79
CA LYS A 146 7.25 -7.42 16.16
C LYS A 146 8.12 -6.17 16.24
N LEU A 147 9.33 -6.28 16.78
CA LEU A 147 10.28 -5.16 16.80
C LEU A 147 10.60 -4.72 15.36
N VAL A 148 10.88 -5.66 14.46
CA VAL A 148 11.14 -5.36 13.04
C VAL A 148 9.93 -4.65 12.40
N LEU A 149 8.71 -5.18 12.57
CA LEU A 149 7.50 -4.56 12.03
C LEU A 149 7.23 -3.18 12.63
N MET A 150 7.52 -2.96 13.93
CA MET A 150 7.36 -1.65 14.57
C MET A 150 8.32 -0.61 14.00
N ILE A 151 9.59 -1.00 13.79
CA ILE A 151 10.59 -0.13 13.16
C ILE A 151 10.11 0.25 11.76
N TYR A 152 9.72 -0.73 10.95
CA TYR A 152 9.30 -0.48 9.57
C TYR A 152 7.93 0.20 9.46
N SER A 153 7.07 0.12 10.48
CA SER A 153 5.86 0.94 10.58
C SER A 153 6.21 2.43 10.56
N VAL A 154 7.20 2.86 11.35
CA VAL A 154 7.68 4.24 11.35
C VAL A 154 8.44 4.58 10.07
N VAL A 155 9.39 3.72 9.66
CA VAL A 155 10.23 3.97 8.47
C VAL A 155 9.39 4.10 7.21
N ASN A 156 8.47 3.15 6.95
CA ASN A 156 7.65 3.18 5.75
C ASN A 156 6.66 4.37 5.78
N THR A 157 6.19 4.79 6.96
CA THR A 157 5.33 5.98 7.11
C THR A 157 6.08 7.26 6.73
N ILE A 158 7.28 7.47 7.29
CA ILE A 158 8.03 8.71 7.04
C ILE A 158 8.55 8.76 5.60
N THR A 159 8.98 7.63 5.05
CA THR A 159 9.48 7.54 3.66
C THR A 159 8.37 7.55 2.60
N GLU A 160 7.10 7.77 2.98
CA GLU A 160 6.06 8.24 2.05
C GLU A 160 6.18 9.72 1.73
N LEU A 161 6.88 10.48 2.58
CA LEU A 161 7.08 11.91 2.35
C LEU A 161 8.13 12.13 1.28
N ASP A 162 7.82 13.01 0.33
CA ASP A 162 8.74 13.41 -0.72
C ASP A 162 10.03 13.96 -0.13
N GLY A 163 11.17 13.49 -0.65
CA GLY A 163 12.50 13.93 -0.21
C GLY A 163 13.04 13.22 1.03
N ILE A 164 12.39 12.17 1.53
CA ILE A 164 12.91 11.35 2.64
C ILE A 164 13.05 9.88 2.21
N ASP A 165 14.29 9.42 2.16
CA ASP A 165 14.62 8.05 1.73
C ASP A 165 14.89 7.10 2.91
N LYS A 166 15.31 7.66 4.06
CA LYS A 166 15.76 6.90 5.22
C LYS A 166 15.36 7.55 6.53
N VAL A 167 15.32 6.74 7.59
CA VAL A 167 15.07 7.18 8.97
C VAL A 167 16.20 6.75 9.89
N GLN A 168 16.77 7.71 10.62
CA GLN A 168 17.67 7.47 11.75
C GLN A 168 16.88 7.62 13.05
N PHE A 169 16.81 6.56 13.85
CA PHE A 169 16.20 6.64 15.18
C PHE A 169 17.17 7.20 16.21
N LEU A 170 16.64 8.06 17.07
CA LEU A 170 17.24 8.53 18.31
C LEU A 170 16.31 8.18 19.47
N VAL A 171 16.89 7.86 20.63
CA VAL A 171 16.18 7.70 21.89
C VAL A 171 16.78 8.69 22.88
N GLU A 172 15.96 9.66 23.30
CA GLU A 172 16.37 10.74 24.19
C GLU A 172 17.65 11.45 23.70
N GLY A 173 17.68 11.75 22.39
CA GLY A 173 18.78 12.45 21.71
C GLY A 173 20.02 11.59 21.39
N GLN A 174 20.03 10.31 21.77
CA GLN A 174 21.15 9.40 21.47
C GLN A 174 20.79 8.42 20.36
N LYS A 175 21.75 8.05 19.51
CA LYS A 175 21.51 7.02 18.48
C LYS A 175 21.05 5.72 19.14
N ALA A 176 19.89 5.25 18.71
CA ALA A 176 19.27 4.05 19.26
C ALA A 176 20.01 2.78 18.77
N PRO A 177 20.15 1.73 19.60
CA PRO A 177 20.71 0.45 19.18
C PRO A 177 19.65 -0.39 18.44
N ILE A 178 19.08 0.15 17.35
CA ILE A 178 17.95 -0.44 16.63
C ILE A 178 18.44 -1.09 15.34
N PHE A 179 18.54 -2.41 15.32
CA PHE A 179 18.98 -3.19 14.15
C PHE A 179 17.80 -3.98 13.58
N PRO A 180 17.07 -3.42 12.59
CA PRO A 180 16.00 -4.16 11.92
C PRO A 180 16.64 -5.20 11.00
N GLU A 181 16.96 -6.36 11.55
CA GLU A 181 17.49 -7.44 10.75
C GLU A 181 16.41 -8.43 10.35
N ILE A 182 16.26 -8.61 9.05
CA ILE A 182 15.30 -9.54 8.47
C ILE A 182 15.83 -10.99 8.55
N ASN A 183 17.11 -11.21 8.93
CA ASN A 183 17.80 -12.51 8.90
C ASN A 183 18.63 -12.88 10.15
N GLY A 184 18.48 -12.19 11.29
CA GLY A 184 18.91 -12.68 12.61
C GLY A 184 20.41 -12.77 12.90
N GLN A 185 21.25 -11.84 12.41
CA GLN A 185 22.66 -11.70 12.79
C GLN A 185 22.94 -10.41 13.56
N ASN A 186 22.38 -10.24 14.76
CA ASN A 186 22.64 -9.03 15.56
C ASN A 186 24.16 -8.76 15.65
N PRO A 187 24.63 -7.55 15.30
CA PRO A 187 26.05 -7.24 15.40
C PRO A 187 26.50 -7.39 16.86
N LYS A 188 27.55 -8.18 17.07
CA LYS A 188 28.15 -8.35 18.41
C LYS A 188 28.93 -7.07 18.78
N GLY A 189 28.47 -6.34 19.80
CA GLY A 189 29.17 -5.17 20.37
C GLY A 189 28.24 -3.96 20.61
N ASN A 190 28.79 -2.86 21.13
CA ASN A 190 28.10 -1.56 21.21
C ASN A 190 28.06 -0.89 19.83
N VAL A 191 27.25 -1.43 18.93
CA VAL A 191 27.05 -0.83 17.60
C VAL A 191 25.85 0.11 17.70
N GLN A 192 25.99 1.32 17.18
CA GLN A 192 24.88 2.24 16.95
C GLN A 192 24.27 1.93 15.58
N SER A 193 22.95 1.95 15.45
CA SER A 193 22.34 1.71 14.15
C SER A 193 22.46 2.93 13.25
N GLY A 194 22.66 2.67 11.94
CA GLY A 194 22.63 3.71 10.91
C GLY A 194 21.20 3.98 10.40
N PRO A 195 21.06 4.92 9.45
CA PRO A 195 19.76 5.22 8.84
C PRO A 195 19.18 4.00 8.10
N ILE A 196 17.89 3.75 8.31
CA ILE A 196 17.14 2.60 7.78
C ILE A 196 16.29 3.06 6.60
N ALA A 197 16.39 2.36 5.47
CA ALA A 197 15.56 2.60 4.30
C ALA A 197 14.25 1.81 4.36
N ARG A 198 13.27 2.23 3.56
CA ARG A 198 11.98 1.56 3.37
C ARG A 198 12.10 0.06 3.07
N ALA A 199 11.19 -0.75 3.60
CA ALA A 199 11.07 -2.18 3.28
C ALA A 199 9.67 -2.49 2.71
N ASN A 200 9.56 -2.50 1.38
CA ASN A 200 8.30 -2.82 0.69
C ASN A 200 7.87 -4.28 0.85
N SER A 201 8.82 -5.19 1.09
CA SER A 201 8.54 -6.63 1.29
C SER A 201 7.75 -6.94 2.56
N LEU A 202 7.71 -6.00 3.52
CA LEU A 202 6.92 -6.13 4.75
C LEU A 202 5.51 -5.58 4.59
N ILE A 203 5.23 -4.83 3.51
CA ILE A 203 3.90 -4.33 3.22
C ILE A 203 3.10 -5.46 2.57
N GLN A 204 1.86 -5.65 3.01
CA GLN A 204 0.99 -6.67 2.43
C GLN A 204 0.74 -6.40 0.94
N SER A 205 0.92 -7.45 0.14
CA SER A 205 0.63 -7.55 -1.29
C SER A 205 -0.45 -8.62 -1.57
N PRO A 206 -1.03 -8.67 -2.78
CA PRO A 206 -1.95 -9.73 -3.17
C PRO A 206 -1.38 -11.13 -2.96
N VAL A 207 -0.12 -11.32 -3.35
CA VAL A 207 0.61 -12.59 -3.22
C VAL A 207 0.73 -13.00 -1.75
N THR A 208 1.13 -12.08 -0.88
CA THR A 208 1.27 -12.39 0.55
C THR A 208 -0.07 -12.69 1.20
N ALA A 209 -1.15 -12.00 0.81
CA ALA A 209 -2.50 -12.28 1.33
C ALA A 209 -2.98 -13.68 0.93
N VAL A 210 -2.83 -14.05 -0.36
CA VAL A 210 -3.18 -15.39 -0.86
C VAL A 210 -2.31 -16.47 -0.22
N ASN A 211 -1.00 -16.25 -0.13
CA ASN A 211 -0.09 -17.20 0.50
C ASN A 211 -0.44 -17.45 1.97
N SER A 212 -0.74 -16.40 2.74
CA SER A 212 -1.14 -16.56 4.14
C SER A 212 -2.51 -17.23 4.30
N PHE A 213 -3.46 -16.94 3.41
CA PHE A 213 -4.74 -17.64 3.35
C PHE A 213 -4.56 -19.15 3.12
N LEU A 214 -3.81 -19.53 2.07
CA LEU A 214 -3.54 -20.93 1.73
C LEU A 214 -2.74 -21.63 2.83
N LYS A 215 -1.77 -20.93 3.44
CA LYS A 215 -1.03 -21.43 4.60
C LYS A 215 -1.97 -21.77 5.76
N ALA A 216 -2.88 -20.85 6.11
CA ALA A 216 -3.87 -21.07 7.16
C ALA A 216 -4.81 -22.24 6.82
N LEU A 217 -5.29 -22.34 5.58
CA LEU A 217 -6.08 -23.49 5.12
C LEU A 217 -5.33 -24.82 5.22
N SER A 218 -4.06 -24.87 4.80
CA SER A 218 -3.22 -26.08 4.89
C SER A 218 -3.01 -26.53 6.35
N ALA A 219 -2.97 -25.57 7.27
CA ALA A 219 -2.89 -25.82 8.71
C ALA A 219 -4.25 -26.13 9.36
N ASN A 220 -5.34 -26.14 8.56
CA ASN A 220 -6.73 -26.26 9.02
C ASN A 220 -7.13 -25.17 10.05
N ASP A 221 -6.50 -24.00 9.98
CA ASP A 221 -6.79 -22.84 10.82
C ASP A 221 -7.79 -21.93 10.09
N LEU A 222 -9.06 -22.33 10.13
CA LEU A 222 -10.13 -21.65 9.39
C LEU A 222 -10.42 -20.24 9.94
N ASP A 223 -10.16 -20.00 11.23
CA ASP A 223 -10.26 -18.67 11.82
C ASP A 223 -9.24 -17.72 11.21
N LYS A 224 -7.96 -18.13 11.12
CA LYS A 224 -6.93 -17.33 10.45
C LYS A 224 -7.16 -17.19 8.96
N ALA A 225 -7.63 -18.25 8.28
CA ALA A 225 -7.93 -18.17 6.86
C ALA A 225 -9.04 -17.13 6.60
N TYR A 226 -10.07 -17.10 7.43
CA TYR A 226 -11.18 -16.16 7.28
C TYR A 226 -10.77 -14.69 7.40
N ILE A 227 -9.72 -14.35 8.16
CA ILE A 227 -9.17 -12.98 8.24
C ILE A 227 -8.80 -12.45 6.85
N TYR A 228 -8.39 -13.31 5.92
CA TYR A 228 -8.00 -12.92 4.57
C TYR A 228 -9.16 -12.83 3.59
N MET A 229 -10.36 -13.27 3.95
CA MET A 229 -11.54 -13.15 3.10
C MET A 229 -12.07 -11.71 3.11
N SER A 230 -12.60 -11.28 1.95
CA SER A 230 -13.18 -9.96 1.77
C SER A 230 -14.31 -9.71 2.78
N ASP A 231 -14.28 -8.57 3.45
CA ASP A 231 -15.38 -8.12 4.30
C ASP A 231 -16.21 -7.01 3.65
N ASP A 232 -16.10 -6.82 2.33
CA ASP A 232 -16.92 -5.88 1.57
C ASP A 232 -18.41 -6.16 1.80
N MET A 233 -19.11 -5.17 2.33
CA MET A 233 -20.54 -5.25 2.66
C MET A 233 -21.41 -5.32 1.39
N ASN A 234 -20.86 -4.96 0.23
CA ASN A 234 -21.56 -5.00 -1.04
C ASN A 234 -21.37 -6.33 -1.79
N ASP A 235 -20.46 -7.19 -1.34
CA ASP A 235 -20.26 -8.51 -1.93
C ASP A 235 -21.43 -9.44 -1.56
N LYS A 236 -22.25 -9.76 -2.55
CA LYS A 236 -23.44 -10.63 -2.41
C LYS A 236 -23.09 -12.07 -2.03
N ASN A 237 -21.84 -12.48 -2.24
CA ASN A 237 -21.34 -13.82 -1.92
C ASN A 237 -20.65 -13.88 -0.55
N LYS A 238 -20.58 -12.75 0.17
CA LYS A 238 -19.99 -12.69 1.51
C LYS A 238 -20.67 -13.67 2.44
N ARG A 239 -19.84 -14.44 3.15
CA ARG A 239 -20.29 -15.42 4.15
C ARG A 239 -19.81 -14.98 5.53
N SER A 240 -20.58 -15.33 6.55
CA SER A 240 -20.13 -15.28 7.94
C SER A 240 -19.03 -16.32 8.19
N LEU A 241 -18.29 -16.14 9.29
CA LEU A 241 -17.27 -17.10 9.73
C LEU A 241 -17.86 -18.51 9.92
N GLN A 242 -19.08 -18.60 10.46
CA GLN A 242 -19.73 -19.89 10.69
C GLN A 242 -20.08 -20.57 9.36
N GLU A 243 -20.66 -19.85 8.41
CA GLU A 243 -20.97 -20.38 7.07
C GLU A 243 -19.71 -20.79 6.31
N PHE A 244 -18.61 -20.05 6.46
CA PHE A 244 -17.30 -20.43 5.90
C PHE A 244 -16.79 -21.75 6.50
N LYS A 245 -16.83 -21.88 7.84
CA LYS A 245 -16.40 -23.10 8.53
C LYS A 245 -17.28 -24.30 8.18
N ASP A 246 -18.59 -24.11 8.11
CA ASP A 246 -19.53 -25.18 7.79
C ASP A 246 -19.36 -25.65 6.34
N ALA A 247 -19.16 -24.72 5.40
CA ALA A 247 -18.81 -25.07 4.03
C ALA A 247 -17.51 -25.89 3.96
N ALA A 248 -16.45 -25.44 4.64
CA ALA A 248 -15.17 -26.17 4.65
C ALA A 248 -15.29 -27.59 5.22
N LYS A 249 -16.06 -27.76 6.30
CA LYS A 249 -16.35 -29.07 6.91
C LYS A 249 -17.17 -29.97 6.01
N GLN A 250 -18.20 -29.42 5.37
CA GLN A 250 -19.07 -30.18 4.47
C GLN A 250 -18.31 -30.73 3.26
N ILE A 251 -17.40 -29.94 2.70
CA ILE A 251 -16.55 -30.35 1.57
C ILE A 251 -15.56 -31.44 2.01
N ASN A 252 -15.12 -31.41 3.28
CA ASN A 252 -14.14 -32.34 3.84
C ASN A 252 -12.89 -32.45 2.96
N PHE A 253 -12.23 -31.32 2.73
CA PHE A 253 -10.99 -31.26 1.95
C PHE A 253 -9.77 -31.01 2.83
N LYS A 254 -8.60 -31.33 2.29
CA LYS A 254 -7.29 -30.96 2.84
C LYS A 254 -6.41 -30.41 1.72
N LEU A 255 -5.96 -29.16 1.88
CA LEU A 255 -4.92 -28.59 1.01
C LEU A 255 -3.58 -29.25 1.35
N THR A 256 -3.03 -30.02 0.41
CA THR A 256 -1.82 -30.83 0.62
C THR A 256 -0.57 -30.20 0.04
N ASP A 257 -0.71 -29.40 -1.01
CA ASP A 257 0.39 -28.67 -1.63
C ASP A 257 -0.13 -27.38 -2.30
N TYR A 258 0.72 -26.35 -2.36
CA TYR A 258 0.41 -25.13 -3.10
C TYR A 258 1.66 -24.29 -3.41
N ALA A 259 1.59 -23.53 -4.49
CA ALA A 259 2.56 -22.50 -4.84
C ALA A 259 1.81 -21.22 -5.26
N VAL A 260 2.29 -20.07 -4.78
CA VAL A 260 1.74 -18.75 -5.14
C VAL A 260 2.79 -18.01 -5.95
N TYR A 261 2.38 -17.50 -7.10
CA TYR A 261 3.27 -16.86 -8.07
C TYR A 261 3.04 -15.35 -8.09
N ASP A 262 3.06 -14.76 -9.28
CA ASP A 262 2.83 -13.35 -9.51
C ASP A 262 1.35 -13.00 -9.54
N TYR A 263 1.09 -11.72 -9.79
CA TYR A 263 -0.24 -11.18 -9.91
C TYR A 263 -0.28 -10.08 -10.97
N SER A 264 -1.47 -9.88 -11.53
CA SER A 264 -1.78 -8.72 -12.37
C SER A 264 -2.78 -7.82 -11.65
N LEU A 265 -2.55 -6.51 -11.67
CA LEU A 265 -3.50 -5.52 -11.16
C LEU A 265 -4.51 -5.11 -12.23
N ASP A 266 -5.70 -4.72 -11.80
CA ASP A 266 -6.63 -3.97 -12.63
C ASP A 266 -6.11 -2.54 -12.90
N LEU A 267 -6.81 -1.79 -13.75
CA LEU A 267 -6.43 -0.44 -14.13
C LEU A 267 -6.43 0.54 -12.93
N ASN A 268 -7.26 0.29 -11.92
CA ASN A 268 -7.36 1.17 -10.75
C ASN A 268 -6.41 0.76 -9.61
N GLY A 269 -5.77 -0.42 -9.69
CA GLY A 269 -4.92 -0.97 -8.63
C GLY A 269 -5.69 -1.42 -7.38
N ASN A 270 -6.99 -1.66 -7.51
CA ASN A 270 -7.89 -2.07 -6.43
C ASN A 270 -8.27 -3.55 -6.50
N GLU A 271 -8.04 -4.21 -7.63
CA GLU A 271 -8.22 -5.64 -7.79
C GLU A 271 -6.94 -6.27 -8.31
N ALA A 272 -6.72 -7.53 -7.95
CA ALA A 272 -5.63 -8.33 -8.51
C ALA A 272 -6.09 -9.75 -8.80
N LEU A 273 -5.49 -10.34 -9.83
CA LEU A 273 -5.56 -11.78 -10.10
C LEU A 273 -4.22 -12.39 -9.75
N VAL A 274 -4.20 -13.27 -8.75
CA VAL A 274 -3.01 -13.96 -8.26
C VAL A 274 -2.96 -15.37 -8.84
N SER A 275 -1.85 -15.74 -9.47
CA SER A 275 -1.68 -17.09 -10.02
C SER A 275 -1.23 -18.05 -8.93
N VAL A 276 -1.90 -19.21 -8.85
CA VAL A 276 -1.61 -20.26 -7.88
C VAL A 276 -1.66 -21.65 -8.51
N ASP A 277 -0.79 -22.53 -8.02
CA ASP A 277 -0.94 -23.98 -8.17
C ASP A 277 -1.38 -24.54 -6.81
N PHE A 278 -2.27 -25.53 -6.82
CA PHE A 278 -2.67 -26.21 -5.59
C PHE A 278 -3.11 -27.65 -5.80
N GLU A 279 -2.96 -28.44 -4.75
CA GLU A 279 -3.47 -29.80 -4.63
C GLU A 279 -4.35 -29.92 -3.39
N ILE A 280 -5.59 -30.38 -3.59
CA ILE A 280 -6.51 -30.72 -2.50
C ILE A 280 -6.84 -32.21 -2.53
N LYS A 281 -6.89 -32.82 -1.36
CA LYS A 281 -7.41 -34.18 -1.14
C LYS A 281 -8.80 -34.10 -0.53
N LEU A 282 -9.76 -34.80 -1.12
CA LEU A 282 -11.14 -34.88 -0.63
C LEU A 282 -11.34 -36.06 0.33
N GLY A 283 -12.44 -36.02 1.07
CA GLY A 283 -12.78 -37.03 2.08
C GLY A 283 -13.00 -38.44 1.52
N ASP A 284 -13.36 -38.56 0.24
CA ASP A 284 -13.47 -39.82 -0.49
C ASP A 284 -12.10 -40.39 -0.93
N GLY A 285 -11.02 -39.66 -0.69
CA GLY A 285 -9.65 -40.01 -1.02
C GLY A 285 -9.19 -39.51 -2.40
N SER A 286 -10.07 -38.92 -3.20
CA SER A 286 -9.71 -38.33 -4.50
C SER A 286 -8.85 -37.07 -4.34
N THR A 287 -8.07 -36.75 -5.37
CA THR A 287 -7.18 -35.60 -5.40
C THR A 287 -7.53 -34.70 -6.58
N ILE A 288 -7.62 -33.40 -6.33
CA ILE A 288 -7.78 -32.37 -7.35
C ILE A 288 -6.50 -31.53 -7.37
N LYS A 289 -5.89 -31.43 -8.55
CA LYS A 289 -4.78 -30.52 -8.83
C LYS A 289 -5.24 -29.43 -9.78
N ARG A 290 -4.74 -28.22 -9.57
CA ARG A 290 -4.94 -27.09 -10.46
C ARG A 290 -3.63 -26.37 -10.62
N ASP A 291 -3.28 -26.11 -11.87
CA ASP A 291 -2.10 -25.35 -12.25
C ASP A 291 -2.58 -24.00 -12.83
N LYS A 292 -1.93 -22.91 -12.44
CA LYS A 292 -2.22 -21.53 -12.87
C LYS A 292 -3.67 -21.10 -12.65
N ALA A 293 -4.26 -21.57 -11.57
CA ALA A 293 -5.55 -21.06 -11.11
C ALA A 293 -5.41 -19.58 -10.72
N LEU A 294 -6.43 -18.77 -11.01
CA LEU A 294 -6.42 -17.35 -10.68
C LEU A 294 -7.34 -17.09 -9.49
N LEU A 295 -6.76 -16.59 -8.41
CA LEU A 295 -7.50 -16.10 -7.25
C LEU A 295 -7.65 -14.58 -7.35
N LYS A 296 -8.90 -14.11 -7.32
CA LYS A 296 -9.19 -12.69 -7.32
C LYS A 296 -9.08 -12.14 -5.90
N THR A 297 -8.36 -11.03 -5.77
CA THR A 297 -8.26 -10.26 -4.53
C THR A 297 -8.73 -8.84 -4.76
N VAL A 298 -9.37 -8.26 -3.74
CA VAL A 298 -9.81 -6.87 -3.70
C VAL A 298 -9.03 -6.13 -2.62
N ARG A 299 -8.77 -4.84 -2.84
CA ARG A 299 -8.10 -3.97 -1.89
C ARG A 299 -9.12 -3.14 -1.14
N LEU A 300 -9.33 -3.47 0.13
CA LEU A 300 -10.28 -2.79 1.00
C LEU A 300 -9.48 -2.02 2.05
N ASN A 301 -9.62 -0.69 2.08
CA ASN A 301 -8.95 0.15 3.08
C ASN A 301 -7.42 -0.12 3.14
N GLY A 302 -6.78 -0.28 1.97
CA GLY A 302 -5.35 -0.57 1.88
C GLY A 302 -4.95 -2.04 2.07
N ILE A 303 -5.84 -2.90 2.58
CA ILE A 303 -5.63 -4.32 2.87
C ILE A 303 -6.07 -5.19 1.68
N TRP A 304 -5.25 -6.15 1.27
CA TRP A 304 -5.60 -7.13 0.24
C TRP A 304 -6.38 -8.30 0.85
N LYS A 305 -7.55 -8.58 0.28
CA LYS A 305 -8.46 -9.64 0.71
C LYS A 305 -8.88 -10.50 -0.47
N LEU A 306 -9.14 -11.79 -0.24
CA LEU A 306 -9.67 -12.70 -1.27
C LEU A 306 -11.16 -12.44 -1.47
N GLU A 307 -11.60 -12.33 -2.72
CA GLU A 307 -13.01 -12.16 -3.05
C GLU A 307 -13.79 -13.48 -2.87
N TRP A 308 -15.06 -13.39 -2.47
CA TRP A 308 -15.91 -14.58 -2.31
C TRP A 308 -16.35 -15.15 -3.65
N ALA A 309 -16.61 -14.26 -4.61
CA ALA A 309 -16.76 -14.57 -6.02
C ALA A 309 -15.36 -14.79 -6.62
N LEU A 310 -14.79 -15.97 -6.37
CA LEU A 310 -13.71 -16.39 -7.23
C LEU A 310 -14.25 -16.49 -8.67
N PRO A 311 -13.47 -16.25 -9.74
CA PRO A 311 -13.88 -16.47 -11.15
C PRO A 311 -14.19 -17.93 -11.49
N PHE A 312 -14.42 -18.72 -10.47
CA PHE A 312 -14.76 -20.11 -10.41
C PHE A 312 -16.24 -20.26 -10.09
N GLU A 313 -17.10 -19.66 -10.92
CA GLU A 313 -18.39 -20.32 -11.11
C GLU A 313 -18.13 -21.79 -11.41
N ASP A 314 -17.07 -22.18 -12.13
CA ASP A 314 -16.71 -23.57 -12.35
C ASP A 314 -16.02 -24.31 -11.20
N LEU A 315 -15.23 -23.71 -10.31
CA LEU A 315 -14.62 -24.45 -9.17
C LEU A 315 -15.57 -24.49 -7.97
N GLN A 316 -16.35 -23.43 -7.71
CA GLN A 316 -17.48 -23.53 -6.80
C GLN A 316 -18.60 -24.37 -7.40
N LEU A 317 -18.97 -24.28 -8.69
CA LEU A 317 -19.90 -25.24 -9.30
C LEU A 317 -19.30 -26.63 -9.36
N GLU A 318 -18.02 -26.88 -9.63
CA GLU A 318 -17.47 -28.26 -9.64
C GLU A 318 -17.40 -28.82 -8.22
N MET A 319 -17.02 -28.01 -7.22
CA MET A 319 -17.13 -28.38 -5.81
C MET A 319 -18.61 -28.58 -5.40
N LEU A 320 -19.54 -27.75 -5.90
CA LEU A 320 -21.01 -27.81 -5.69
C LEU A 320 -21.74 -28.83 -6.59
N ASN A 321 -21.12 -29.34 -7.64
CA ASN A 321 -21.65 -30.33 -8.58
C ASN A 321 -21.09 -31.72 -8.26
N ALA A 322 -19.88 -31.81 -7.71
CA ALA A 322 -19.44 -32.97 -6.93
C ALA A 322 -20.31 -33.17 -5.67
N ILE A 323 -20.99 -32.12 -5.20
CA ILE A 323 -22.03 -32.13 -4.15
C ILE A 323 -23.39 -32.72 -4.63
N ARG A 324 -23.56 -33.06 -5.92
CA ARG A 324 -24.84 -33.53 -6.50
C ARG A 324 -24.82 -34.92 -7.18
N LYS A 325 -23.73 -35.68 -7.08
CA LYS A 325 -23.65 -37.09 -7.51
C LYS A 325 -23.14 -37.95 -6.37
#